data_AF-J5Y8E3-F1
#
_entry.id   AF-J5Y8E3-F1
#
_cell.length_a   1.000
_cell.length_b   1.000
_cell.length_c   1.000
_cell.angle_alpha   90.00
_cell.angle_beta   90.00
_cell.angle_gamma   90.00
#
_symmetry.space_group_name_H-M   'P 1'
#
loop_
_entity.id
_entity.type
_entity.pdbx_description
1 polymer ?
#
loop_
_entity_poly.entity_id
_entity_poly.type
_entity_poly.pdbx_seq_one_letter_code
_entity_poly.pdbx_strand_id
1 'polypeptide(L)'
;MLQQDYLMRMLIQFFQAVTRAMEEGNKRRPDEAAEALENAMSEAIDMDANVMLGLEPTSFASIASVSGTDPRVVEYLVRSLSLEATYLDEAGKGSIADLRRRQSDALADAFDIDRIDHEALPVEDLESQMRDMLRADGIEEADLER
;
A
#
# COMPACT_ATOMS: atom_id res chain seq x y z
N MET A 1 -22.30 12.46 -5.01
CA MET A 1 -21.44 13.66 -4.88
C MET A 1 -20.67 13.63 -3.56
N LEU A 2 -21.30 13.70 -2.37
CA LEU A 2 -20.56 13.68 -1.08
C LEU A 2 -19.68 12.43 -0.82
N GLN A 3 -20.16 11.22 -1.13
CA GLN A 3 -19.38 9.99 -0.94
C GLN A 3 -18.18 9.88 -1.89
N GLN A 4 -18.33 10.38 -3.12
CA GLN A 4 -17.27 10.36 -4.13
C GLN A 4 -16.17 11.37 -3.77
N ASP A 5 -16.55 12.55 -3.26
CA ASP A 5 -15.60 13.55 -2.77
C ASP A 5 -14.84 13.07 -1.53
N TYR A 6 -15.50 12.30 -0.65
CA TYR A 6 -14.86 11.70 0.52
C TYR A 6 -13.87 10.59 0.13
N LEU A 7 -14.25 9.69 -0.79
CA LEU A 7 -13.37 8.63 -1.29
C LEU A 7 -12.14 9.23 -1.98
N MET A 8 -12.34 10.21 -2.87
CA MET A 8 -11.23 10.90 -3.54
C MET A 8 -10.28 11.57 -2.55
N ARG A 9 -10.83 12.21 -1.50
CA ARG A 9 -10.01 12.82 -0.45
C ARG A 9 -9.18 11.76 0.30
N MET A 10 -9.78 10.63 0.66
CA MET A 10 -9.10 9.54 1.35
C MET A 10 -7.98 8.93 0.48
N LEU A 11 -8.27 8.72 -0.81
CA LEU A 11 -7.27 8.28 -1.78
C LEU A 11 -6.11 9.27 -1.86
N ILE A 12 -6.38 10.57 -2.03
CA ILE A 12 -5.33 11.60 -2.06
C ILE A 12 -4.48 11.57 -0.77
N GLN A 13 -5.11 11.49 0.40
CA GLN A 13 -4.41 11.43 1.69
C GLN A 13 -3.53 10.17 1.80
N PHE A 14 -4.05 9.02 1.39
CA PHE A 14 -3.29 7.77 1.31
C PHE A 14 -2.06 7.93 0.41
N PHE A 15 -2.22 8.50 -0.78
CA PHE A 15 -1.11 8.69 -1.72
C PHE A 15 -0.08 9.71 -1.29
N GLN A 16 -0.51 10.77 -0.60
CA GLN A 16 0.41 11.70 0.04
C GLN A 16 1.29 10.96 1.05
N ALA A 17 0.69 10.07 1.85
CA ALA A 17 1.43 9.28 2.84
C ALA A 17 2.38 8.27 2.17
N VAL A 18 1.94 7.55 1.14
CA VAL A 18 2.80 6.67 0.33
C VAL A 18 3.96 7.44 -0.29
N THR A 19 3.72 8.63 -0.85
CA THR A 19 4.77 9.45 -1.47
C THR A 19 5.83 9.86 -0.47
N ARG A 20 5.41 10.29 0.73
CA ARG A 20 6.33 10.58 1.84
C ARG A 20 7.11 9.35 2.27
N ALA A 21 6.49 8.17 2.30
CA ALA A 21 7.18 6.93 2.62
C ALA A 21 8.28 6.61 1.59
N MET A 22 7.99 6.78 0.30
CA MET A 22 8.98 6.63 -0.77
C MET A 22 10.15 7.61 -0.61
N GLU A 23 9.88 8.86 -0.22
CA GLU A 23 10.93 9.83 0.08
C GLU A 23 11.82 9.40 1.26
N GLU A 24 11.26 8.81 2.31
CA GLU A 24 12.05 8.27 3.43
C GLU A 24 12.89 7.06 3.02
N GLY A 25 12.36 6.17 2.18
CA GLY A 25 13.11 5.06 1.59
C GLY A 25 14.33 5.56 0.81
N ASN A 26 14.13 6.57 -0.04
CA ASN A 26 15.19 7.24 -0.80
C ASN A 26 16.25 7.93 0.08
N LYS A 27 15.89 8.35 1.30
CA LYS A 27 16.84 8.88 2.30
C LYS A 27 17.62 7.78 3.04
N ARG A 28 17.48 6.50 2.62
CA ARG A 28 18.03 5.31 3.28
C ARG A 28 17.52 5.13 4.71
N ARG A 29 16.23 5.41 4.93
CA ARG A 29 15.53 5.21 6.21
C ARG A 29 14.40 4.17 6.01
N PRO A 30 14.76 2.92 5.69
CA PRO A 30 13.77 1.89 5.34
C PRO A 30 12.78 1.59 6.46
N ASP A 31 13.22 1.66 7.72
CA ASP A 31 12.32 1.50 8.88
C ASP A 31 11.18 2.53 8.90
N GLU A 32 11.50 3.78 8.61
CA GLU A 32 10.54 4.89 8.65
C GLU A 32 9.64 4.89 7.42
N ALA A 33 10.17 4.45 6.27
CA ALA A 33 9.39 4.22 5.07
C ALA A 33 8.34 3.12 5.28
N ALA A 34 8.73 2.00 5.89
CA ALA A 34 7.82 0.92 6.24
C ALA A 34 6.72 1.39 7.22
N GLU A 35 7.11 2.09 8.30
CA GLU A 35 6.15 2.62 9.27
C GLU A 35 5.18 3.64 8.64
N ALA A 36 5.66 4.49 7.74
CA ALA A 36 4.82 5.44 7.02
C ALA A 36 3.79 4.74 6.12
N LEU A 37 4.17 3.66 5.42
CA LEU A 37 3.25 2.86 4.63
C LEU A 37 2.22 2.12 5.49
N GLU A 38 2.65 1.52 6.60
CA GLU A 38 1.75 0.84 7.54
C GLU A 38 0.67 1.80 8.06
N ASN A 39 1.07 3.00 8.49
CA ASN A 39 0.15 4.04 8.95
C ASN A 39 -0.79 4.51 7.85
N ALA A 40 -0.28 4.72 6.62
CA ALA A 40 -1.10 5.10 5.48
C ALA A 40 -2.19 4.05 5.22
N MET A 41 -1.82 2.77 5.18
CA MET A 41 -2.76 1.67 4.92
C MET A 41 -3.77 1.56 6.05
N SER A 42 -3.33 1.62 7.30
CA SER A 42 -4.19 1.62 8.50
C SER A 42 -5.28 2.70 8.43
N GLU A 43 -4.91 3.93 8.04
CA GLU A 43 -5.86 5.04 7.85
C GLU A 43 -6.81 4.79 6.67
N ALA A 44 -6.31 4.28 5.55
CA ALA A 44 -7.11 4.05 4.34
C ALA A 44 -8.20 2.99 4.50
N ILE A 45 -7.98 1.97 5.33
CA ILE A 45 -8.97 0.91 5.60
C ILE A 45 -9.67 1.06 6.96
N ASP A 46 -9.44 2.16 7.68
CA ASP A 46 -9.97 2.43 9.02
C ASP A 46 -9.76 1.25 9.99
N MET A 47 -8.55 0.68 9.98
CA MET A 47 -8.17 -0.48 10.78
C MET A 47 -6.85 -0.23 11.48
N ASP A 48 -6.77 -0.54 12.78
CA ASP A 48 -5.52 -0.45 13.54
C ASP A 48 -4.39 -1.27 12.91
N ALA A 49 -3.21 -0.67 12.81
CA ALA A 49 -2.02 -1.26 12.19
C ALA A 49 -1.63 -2.61 12.82
N ASN A 50 -1.73 -2.76 14.15
CA ASN A 50 -1.40 -4.02 14.83
C ASN A 50 -2.44 -5.10 14.55
N VAL A 51 -3.71 -4.71 14.42
CA VAL A 51 -4.77 -5.62 13.99
C VAL A 51 -4.49 -6.10 12.57
N MET A 52 -4.21 -5.18 11.65
CA MET A 52 -3.86 -5.50 10.26
C MET A 52 -2.64 -6.44 10.19
N LEU A 53 -1.59 -6.15 10.95
CA LEU A 53 -0.39 -6.97 11.03
C LEU A 53 -0.67 -8.36 11.65
N GLY A 54 -1.61 -8.46 12.58
CA GLY A 54 -1.98 -9.72 13.22
C GLY A 54 -2.87 -10.64 12.36
N LEU A 55 -3.38 -10.16 11.22
CA LEU A 55 -4.26 -10.95 10.36
C LEU A 55 -3.49 -11.93 9.49
N GLU A 56 -3.93 -13.18 9.51
CA GLU A 56 -3.52 -14.15 8.50
C GLU A 56 -3.86 -13.63 7.08
N PRO A 57 -3.03 -13.88 6.06
CA PRO A 57 -3.20 -13.33 4.71
C PRO A 57 -4.61 -13.49 4.13
N THR A 58 -5.17 -14.69 4.20
CA THR A 58 -6.51 -14.97 3.68
C THR A 58 -7.61 -14.30 4.50
N SER A 59 -7.38 -14.08 5.80
CA SER A 59 -8.33 -13.36 6.66
C SER A 59 -8.35 -11.88 6.33
N PHE A 60 -7.18 -11.29 6.07
CA PHE A 60 -7.06 -9.91 5.63
C PHE A 60 -7.80 -9.69 4.29
N ALA A 61 -7.55 -10.55 3.31
CA ALA A 61 -8.27 -10.49 2.02
C ALA A 61 -9.78 -10.69 2.17
N SER A 62 -10.20 -11.61 3.03
CA SER A 62 -11.63 -11.85 3.33
C SER A 62 -12.28 -10.61 3.93
N ILE A 63 -11.62 -9.94 4.88
CA ILE A 63 -12.14 -8.72 5.51
C ILE A 63 -12.30 -7.62 4.46
N ALA A 64 -11.29 -7.36 3.63
CA ALA A 64 -11.35 -6.35 2.57
C ALA A 64 -12.47 -6.62 1.57
N SER A 65 -12.71 -7.88 1.23
CA SER A 65 -13.82 -8.31 0.36
C SER A 65 -15.18 -8.05 1.02
N VAL A 66 -15.34 -8.44 2.29
CA VAL A 66 -16.60 -8.28 3.04
C VAL A 66 -16.92 -6.82 3.35
N SER A 67 -15.90 -5.97 3.57
CA SER A 67 -16.10 -4.53 3.78
C SER A 67 -16.54 -3.79 2.52
N GLY A 68 -16.52 -4.45 1.35
CA GLY A 68 -16.86 -3.83 0.08
C GLY A 68 -15.85 -2.75 -0.31
N THR A 69 -14.57 -2.94 0.05
CA THR A 69 -13.50 -2.02 -0.31
C THR A 69 -13.41 -1.91 -1.83
N ASP A 70 -13.32 -0.68 -2.34
CA ASP A 70 -13.23 -0.43 -3.77
C ASP A 70 -12.03 -1.19 -4.37
N PRO A 71 -12.20 -1.98 -5.46
CA PRO A 71 -11.09 -2.72 -6.07
C PRO A 71 -9.89 -1.84 -6.42
N ARG A 72 -10.11 -0.57 -6.76
CA ARG A 72 -9.03 0.37 -7.03
C ARG A 72 -8.20 0.67 -5.78
N VAL A 73 -8.85 0.87 -4.64
CA VAL A 73 -8.18 1.01 -3.33
C VAL A 73 -7.37 -0.25 -3.02
N VAL A 74 -7.93 -1.44 -3.32
CA VAL A 74 -7.23 -2.71 -3.10
C VAL A 74 -5.97 -2.85 -3.94
N GLU A 75 -5.98 -2.41 -5.20
CA GLU A 75 -4.77 -2.42 -6.04
C GLU A 75 -3.66 -1.57 -5.44
N TYR A 76 -4.02 -0.43 -4.86
CA TYR A 76 -3.05 0.40 -4.15
C TYR A 76 -2.56 -0.24 -2.85
N LEU A 77 -3.41 -0.94 -2.10
CA LEU A 77 -3.00 -1.71 -0.92
C LEU A 77 -2.04 -2.84 -1.28
N VAL A 78 -2.31 -3.60 -2.36
CA VAL A 78 -1.42 -4.66 -2.87
C VAL A 78 -0.01 -4.09 -3.10
N ARG A 79 0.07 -2.97 -3.83
CA ARG A 79 1.37 -2.35 -4.16
C ARG A 79 2.05 -1.76 -2.92
N SER A 80 1.30 -1.13 -2.02
CA SER A 80 1.84 -0.57 -0.78
C SER A 80 2.35 -1.64 0.19
N LEU A 81 1.65 -2.77 0.35
CA LEU A 81 2.12 -3.91 1.14
C LEU A 81 3.40 -4.51 0.55
N SER A 82 3.44 -4.61 -0.79
CA SER A 82 4.62 -5.06 -1.50
C SER A 82 5.81 -4.10 -1.31
N LEU A 83 5.57 -2.79 -1.35
CA LEU A 83 6.61 -1.78 -1.12
C LEU A 83 7.08 -1.77 0.33
N GLU A 84 6.16 -1.87 1.29
CA GLU A 84 6.44 -1.98 2.71
C GLU A 84 7.29 -3.23 2.99
N ALA A 85 6.97 -4.37 2.39
CA ALA A 85 7.75 -5.59 2.52
C ALA A 85 9.20 -5.40 2.08
N THR A 86 9.43 -4.67 0.98
CA THR A 86 10.78 -4.38 0.51
C THR A 86 11.56 -3.51 1.51
N TYR A 87 10.95 -2.44 2.03
CA TYR A 87 11.59 -1.61 3.06
C TYR A 87 11.82 -2.39 4.37
N LEU A 88 10.90 -3.26 4.77
CA LEU A 88 11.07 -4.13 5.94
C LEU A 88 12.27 -5.08 5.78
N ASP A 89 12.47 -5.64 4.58
CA ASP A 89 13.65 -6.48 4.30
C ASP A 89 14.95 -5.70 4.34
N GLU A 90 14.98 -4.49 3.76
CA GLU A 90 16.13 -3.59 3.84
C GLU A 90 16.47 -3.20 5.28
N ALA A 91 15.46 -3.11 6.14
CA ALA A 91 15.59 -2.88 7.58
C ALA A 91 15.93 -4.14 8.39
N GLY A 92 16.03 -5.31 7.76
CA GLY A 92 16.32 -6.58 8.44
C GLY A 92 15.15 -7.22 9.19
N LYS A 93 13.91 -6.81 8.90
CA LYS A 93 12.65 -7.29 9.49
C LYS A 93 11.98 -8.37 8.64
N GLY A 94 12.74 -9.32 8.12
CA GLY A 94 12.28 -10.23 7.06
C GLY A 94 11.05 -11.08 7.37
N SER A 95 10.85 -11.51 8.63
CA SER A 95 9.63 -12.23 9.01
C SER A 95 8.35 -11.40 8.84
N ILE A 96 8.45 -10.07 9.07
CA ILE A 96 7.32 -9.15 8.87
C ILE A 96 7.15 -8.89 7.38
N ALA A 97 8.26 -8.69 6.65
CA ALA A 97 8.22 -8.57 5.19
C ALA A 97 7.52 -9.75 4.50
N ASP A 98 7.86 -10.98 4.88
CA ASP A 98 7.24 -12.21 4.34
C ASP A 98 5.74 -12.29 4.65
N LEU A 99 5.30 -11.76 5.79
CA LEU A 99 3.88 -11.66 6.09
C LEU A 99 3.20 -10.63 5.17
N ARG A 100 3.80 -9.44 5.02
CA ARG A 100 3.29 -8.38 4.14
C ARG A 100 3.18 -8.82 2.69
N ARG A 101 4.17 -9.55 2.16
CA ARG A 101 4.09 -10.17 0.81
C ARG A 101 2.93 -11.13 0.67
N ARG A 102 2.76 -12.04 1.64
CA ARG A 102 1.64 -13.00 1.59
C ARG A 102 0.29 -12.30 1.70
N GLN A 103 0.18 -11.24 2.51
CA GLN A 103 -1.03 -10.41 2.59
C GLN A 103 -1.32 -9.71 1.25
N SER A 104 -0.30 -9.17 0.59
CA SER A 104 -0.39 -8.60 -0.77
C SER A 104 -0.89 -9.64 -1.77
N ASP A 105 -0.26 -10.82 -1.82
CA ASP A 105 -0.67 -11.92 -2.70
C ASP A 105 -2.12 -12.37 -2.47
N ALA A 106 -2.54 -12.47 -1.20
CA ALA A 106 -3.90 -12.87 -0.87
C ALA A 106 -4.94 -11.83 -1.31
N LEU A 107 -4.63 -10.53 -1.22
CA LEU A 107 -5.49 -9.48 -1.77
C LEU A 107 -5.52 -9.55 -3.30
N ALA A 108 -4.36 -9.73 -3.92
CA ALA A 108 -4.24 -9.80 -5.37
C ALA A 108 -5.11 -10.94 -5.93
N ASP A 109 -5.00 -12.12 -5.33
CA ASP A 109 -5.83 -13.29 -5.68
C ASP A 109 -7.33 -13.04 -5.49
N ALA A 110 -7.72 -12.39 -4.37
CA ALA A 110 -9.12 -12.20 -4.03
C ALA A 110 -9.83 -11.17 -4.92
N PHE A 111 -9.09 -10.23 -5.49
CA PHE A 111 -9.61 -9.13 -6.29
C PHE A 111 -9.24 -9.19 -7.77
N ASP A 112 -8.63 -10.29 -8.24
CA ASP A 112 -8.19 -10.50 -9.63
C ASP A 112 -7.19 -9.42 -10.10
N ILE A 113 -6.24 -9.11 -9.23
CA ILE A 113 -5.15 -8.15 -9.46
C ILE A 113 -3.86 -8.93 -9.70
N ASP A 114 -3.00 -8.45 -10.60
CA ASP A 114 -1.70 -9.05 -10.84
C ASP A 114 -0.83 -9.02 -9.57
N ARG A 115 -0.25 -10.17 -9.21
CA ARG A 115 0.70 -10.26 -8.10
C ARG A 115 1.99 -9.51 -8.43
N ILE A 116 2.65 -9.01 -7.39
CA ILE A 116 3.97 -8.39 -7.52
C ILE A 116 5.06 -9.45 -7.45
N ASP A 117 5.81 -9.61 -8.54
CA ASP A 117 7.02 -10.43 -8.54
C ASP A 117 8.18 -9.65 -7.93
N HIS A 118 8.40 -9.86 -6.64
CA HIS A 118 9.46 -9.20 -5.87
C HIS A 118 10.88 -9.58 -6.26
N GLU A 119 11.08 -10.72 -6.95
CA GLU A 119 12.40 -11.12 -7.44
C GLU A 119 12.72 -10.42 -8.77
N ALA A 120 11.69 -10.14 -9.57
CA ALA A 120 11.83 -9.51 -10.89
C ALA A 120 11.63 -7.98 -10.88
N LEU A 121 11.06 -7.40 -9.82
CA LEU A 121 10.70 -5.99 -9.75
C LEU A 121 11.50 -5.24 -8.66
N PRO A 122 12.51 -4.44 -9.04
CA PRO A 122 13.19 -3.51 -8.16
C PRO A 122 12.21 -2.55 -7.44
N VAL A 123 12.60 -2.08 -6.26
CA VAL A 123 11.78 -1.16 -5.46
C VAL A 123 11.43 0.11 -6.24
N GLU A 124 12.37 0.63 -7.03
CA GLU A 124 12.19 1.84 -7.83
C GLU A 124 11.14 1.66 -8.93
N ASP A 125 11.02 0.45 -9.49
CA ASP A 125 10.01 0.14 -10.50
C ASP A 125 8.62 0.03 -9.86
N LEU A 126 8.53 -0.50 -8.64
CA LEU A 126 7.27 -0.52 -7.87
C LEU A 126 6.83 0.90 -7.50
N GLU A 127 7.76 1.77 -7.06
CA GLU A 127 7.49 3.19 -6.84
C GLU A 127 6.99 3.88 -8.13
N SER A 128 7.63 3.60 -9.27
CA SER A 128 7.22 4.15 -10.57
C SER A 128 5.80 3.70 -10.94
N GLN A 129 5.47 2.42 -10.77
CA GLN A 129 4.12 1.91 -11.05
C GLN A 129 3.07 2.59 -10.18
N MET A 130 3.35 2.83 -8.88
CA MET A 130 2.44 3.58 -8.01
C MET A 130 2.22 5.01 -8.50
N ARG A 131 3.29 5.70 -8.94
CA ARG A 131 3.18 7.06 -9.52
C ARG A 131 2.38 7.06 -10.83
N ASP A 132 2.51 6.03 -11.66
CA ASP A 132 1.76 5.92 -12.91
C ASP A 132 0.27 5.66 -12.68
N MET A 133 -0.09 4.86 -11.67
CA MET A 133 -1.49 4.70 -11.28
C MET A 133 -2.13 6.02 -10.84
N LEU A 134 -1.39 6.83 -10.07
CA LEU A 134 -1.85 8.15 -9.63
C LEU A 134 -2.21 9.06 -10.80
N ARG A 135 -1.31 9.13 -11.78
CA ARG A 135 -1.53 9.89 -13.02
C ARG A 135 -2.73 9.35 -13.80
N ALA A 136 -2.88 8.03 -13.88
CA ALA A 136 -4.02 7.40 -14.55
C ALA A 136 -5.36 7.75 -13.88
N ASP A 137 -5.35 7.94 -12.56
CA ASP A 137 -6.53 8.35 -11.77
C ASP A 137 -6.74 9.88 -11.74
N GLY A 138 -5.92 10.63 -12.49
CA GLY A 138 -6.02 12.09 -12.60
C GLY A 138 -5.56 12.84 -11.36
N ILE A 139 -4.74 12.20 -10.51
CA ILE A 139 -4.10 12.81 -9.35
C ILE A 139 -2.71 13.28 -9.80
N GLU A 140 -2.51 14.59 -9.86
CA GLU A 140 -1.23 15.19 -10.22
C GLU A 140 -0.31 15.28 -9.00
N GLU A 141 1.02 15.27 -9.21
CA GLU A 141 1.98 15.42 -8.10
C GLU A 141 1.74 16.72 -7.30
N ALA A 142 1.29 17.79 -7.96
CA ALA A 142 0.93 19.05 -7.32
C ALA A 142 -0.26 18.93 -6.34
N ASP A 143 -1.11 17.91 -6.47
CA ASP A 143 -2.21 17.64 -5.53
C ASP A 143 -1.69 16.96 -4.25
N LEU A 144 -0.48 16.39 -4.30
CA LEU A 144 0.17 15.71 -3.17
C LEU A 144 1.01 16.64 -2.29
N GLU A 145 1.35 17.84 -2.79
CA GLU A 145 2.16 18.85 -2.08
C GLU A 145 1.34 19.78 -1.15
N ARG A 146 0.01 19.67 -1.13
CA ARG A 146 -0.89 20.48 -0.29
C ARG A 146 -1.27 19.79 1.02
#